data_AF-A0A2G6HAZ2-F1
#
_entry.id   AF-A0A2G6HAZ2-F1
#
_cell.length_a   1.000
_cell.length_b   1.000
_cell.length_c   1.000
_cell.angle_alpha   90.00
_cell.angle_beta   90.00
_cell.angle_gamma   90.00
#
_symmetry.space_group_name_H-M   'P 1'
#
loop_
_entity.id
_entity.type
_entity.pdbx_description
1 polymer ?
#
loop_
_entity_poly.entity_id
_entity_poly.type
_entity_poly.pdbx_seq_one_letter_code
_entity_poly.pdbx_strand_id
1 'polypeptide(L)'
;SNGKTIIKEWLFQLMHVEQNMVRSPRSYNSQIGVPLSVFQMNEHHDLAIFEAGISQPGEMKTLKEIIEPTIGILTHMGTAHDEGFHSQEEKIKEKLLLFSDVEVLIVNEDAIKLSQFWNKQSATSQKIITWSTHHAAANLFISKIEKKTHTTFINGVYLEQSIQIRIPFTDDASVENAIYCWLLLLYLGYNQQEIAQRMERLHAITMRLEINEGINRCTIINDSYNSDIQSLSIALDVLNQQNQHVKKTVILSDILQGDKDKNQLYQSVAELLKKKNIHALIGIGEEISQYAHLFEAQHSFYHSTDDFLRQHSFHGFSDEAILLKGARTFTFEKINQRLQQKDHETVMEIDLSALIHNYNFYKKQLRKEVKIMAMVKAFSYGSGSYEVCNTLQFHHADYLAVAYADEGVTLRESGITLPIMVMNTEKHSFESILNYQLEPEIYNFRSLDLLIATCDRLLYNEASNPVKIHIKFDTGMKRLGFLSHEIPQLIHRIRSDK
;
A
#
# COMPACT_ATOMS: atom_id res chain seq x y z
N SER A 1 -4.77 -6.45 19.18
CA SER A 1 -3.32 -6.20 19.39
C SER A 1 -2.55 -6.27 18.08
N ASN A 2 -2.80 -7.28 17.24
CA ASN A 2 -2.24 -7.40 15.89
C ASN A 2 -3.32 -7.08 14.83
N GLY A 3 -2.91 -6.78 13.59
CA GLY A 3 -3.83 -6.62 12.44
C GLY A 3 -4.51 -5.24 12.30
N LYS A 4 -4.52 -4.40 13.34
CA LYS A 4 -5.25 -3.11 13.32
C LYS A 4 -4.87 -2.19 12.15
N THR A 5 -3.57 -1.97 11.92
CA THR A 5 -3.09 -1.14 10.81
C THR A 5 -3.45 -1.77 9.45
N ILE A 6 -3.41 -3.10 9.35
CA ILE A 6 -3.75 -3.83 8.11
C ILE A 6 -5.22 -3.64 7.76
N ILE A 7 -6.09 -3.93 8.73
CA ILE A 7 -7.54 -3.79 8.56
C ILE A 7 -7.90 -2.33 8.23
N LYS A 8 -7.32 -1.34 8.91
CA LYS A 8 -7.56 0.08 8.64
C LYS A 8 -7.25 0.47 7.18
N GLU A 9 -6.08 0.09 6.68
CA GLU A 9 -5.67 0.41 5.30
C GLU A 9 -6.45 -0.41 4.26
N TRP A 10 -6.77 -1.68 4.54
CA TRP A 10 -7.58 -2.51 3.64
C TRP A 10 -9.02 -2.01 3.55
N LEU A 11 -9.64 -1.61 4.67
CA LEU A 11 -10.96 -0.99 4.63
C LEU A 11 -10.95 0.30 3.80
N PHE A 12 -9.90 1.11 3.90
CA PHE A 12 -9.74 2.26 3.01
C PHE A 12 -9.64 1.84 1.54
N GLN A 13 -8.78 0.87 1.18
CA GLN A 13 -8.70 0.36 -0.20
C GLN A 13 -10.05 -0.12 -0.72
N LEU A 14 -10.84 -0.80 0.13
CA LEU A 14 -12.12 -1.40 -0.23
C LEU A 14 -13.27 -0.38 -0.35
N MET A 15 -13.18 0.80 0.27
CA MET A 15 -14.34 1.71 0.41
C MET A 15 -14.11 3.13 -0.11
N HIS A 16 -12.87 3.57 -0.32
CA HIS A 16 -12.54 4.97 -0.68
C HIS A 16 -13.16 5.47 -1.99
N VAL A 17 -13.65 4.57 -2.85
CA VAL A 17 -14.27 4.94 -4.14
C VAL A 17 -15.64 5.59 -3.94
N GLU A 18 -16.37 5.21 -2.89
CA GLU A 18 -17.75 5.64 -2.66
C GLU A 18 -17.90 6.68 -1.57
N GLN A 19 -16.90 6.79 -0.68
CA GLN A 19 -16.96 7.63 0.50
C GLN A 19 -15.71 8.50 0.58
N ASN A 20 -15.88 9.76 0.95
CA ASN A 20 -14.75 10.60 1.32
C ASN A 20 -14.28 10.18 2.71
N MET A 21 -13.14 9.51 2.77
CA MET A 21 -12.67 8.85 3.98
C MET A 21 -11.41 9.50 4.55
N VAL A 22 -11.34 9.57 5.87
CA VAL A 22 -10.11 9.88 6.62
C VAL A 22 -9.72 8.70 7.50
N ARG A 23 -8.43 8.52 7.74
CA ARG A 23 -7.91 7.44 8.58
C ARG A 23 -6.66 7.85 9.33
N SER A 24 -6.33 7.15 10.41
CA SER A 24 -5.06 7.38 11.13
C SER A 24 -3.88 7.32 10.16
N PRO A 25 -2.98 8.32 10.12
CA PRO A 25 -1.75 8.22 9.34
C PRO A 25 -0.83 7.16 9.95
N ARG A 26 -0.29 6.25 9.12
CA ARG A 26 0.63 5.18 9.56
C ARG A 26 0.05 4.40 10.76
N SER A 27 0.78 4.27 11.88
CA SER A 27 0.34 3.61 13.12
C SER A 27 0.12 4.62 14.25
N TYR A 28 -0.55 5.74 13.96
CA TYR A 28 -0.86 6.77 14.95
C TYR A 28 -2.06 6.32 15.82
N ASN A 29 -1.76 5.50 16.82
CA ASN A 29 -2.77 4.79 17.62
C ASN A 29 -2.69 5.00 19.14
N SER A 30 -1.76 5.83 19.61
CA SER A 30 -1.54 6.12 21.04
C SER A 30 -2.27 7.38 21.51
N GLN A 31 -2.09 7.74 22.79
CA GLN A 31 -2.61 8.98 23.41
C GLN A 31 -2.31 10.26 22.62
N ILE A 32 -1.20 10.31 21.88
CA ILE A 32 -0.85 11.45 21.02
C ILE A 32 -1.30 11.19 19.57
N GLY A 33 -1.10 9.97 19.07
CA GLY A 33 -1.40 9.64 17.68
C GLY A 33 -2.89 9.74 17.33
N VAL A 34 -3.76 9.32 18.24
CA VAL A 34 -5.22 9.36 18.04
C VAL A 34 -5.73 10.79 17.86
N PRO A 35 -5.50 11.75 18.77
CA PRO A 35 -5.99 13.12 18.56
C PRO A 35 -5.42 13.77 17.29
N LEU A 36 -4.15 13.51 16.94
CA LEU A 36 -3.59 13.96 15.65
C LEU A 36 -4.30 13.35 14.44
N SER A 37 -4.76 12.10 14.54
CA SER A 37 -5.54 11.45 13.49
C SER A 37 -6.93 12.08 13.36
N VAL A 38 -7.61 12.30 14.48
CA VAL A 38 -8.96 12.89 14.52
C VAL A 38 -8.94 14.34 14.01
N PHE A 39 -7.89 15.12 14.30
CA PHE A 39 -7.76 16.48 13.76
C PHE A 39 -7.68 16.57 12.24
N GLN A 40 -7.44 15.47 11.52
CA GLN A 40 -7.48 15.45 10.06
C GLN A 40 -8.91 15.39 9.50
N MET A 41 -9.91 15.14 10.36
CA MET A 41 -11.33 15.20 9.97
C MET A 41 -11.75 16.60 9.57
N ASN A 42 -12.70 16.68 8.65
CA ASN A 42 -13.34 17.92 8.22
C ASN A 42 -14.75 17.59 7.68
N GLU A 43 -15.51 18.63 7.37
CA GLU A 43 -16.92 18.53 6.91
C GLU A 43 -17.13 17.79 5.58
N HIS A 44 -16.07 17.46 4.85
CA HIS A 44 -16.15 16.71 3.60
C HIS A 44 -16.00 15.20 3.77
N HIS A 45 -15.67 14.72 4.97
CA HIS A 45 -15.50 13.29 5.23
C HIS A 45 -16.82 12.63 5.66
N ASP A 46 -17.18 11.55 4.99
CA ASP A 46 -18.37 10.74 5.26
C ASP A 46 -18.09 9.62 6.26
N LEU A 47 -16.83 9.19 6.36
CA LEU A 47 -16.39 8.11 7.23
C LEU A 47 -14.95 8.32 7.73
N ALA A 48 -14.71 7.97 8.99
CA ALA A 48 -13.39 8.01 9.60
C ALA A 48 -12.99 6.64 10.16
N ILE A 49 -11.76 6.19 9.89
CA ILE A 49 -11.21 4.92 10.39
C ILE A 49 -9.99 5.18 11.27
N PHE A 50 -10.16 5.04 12.58
CA PHE A 50 -9.09 5.26 13.55
C PHE A 50 -8.61 3.97 14.19
N GLU A 51 -7.28 3.86 14.32
CA GLU A 51 -6.65 2.79 15.08
C GLU A 51 -6.44 3.24 16.53
N ALA A 52 -6.83 2.41 17.49
CA ALA A 52 -6.56 2.64 18.90
C ALA A 52 -5.68 1.51 19.50
N GLY A 53 -4.65 1.91 20.23
CA GLY A 53 -3.70 1.06 20.92
C GLY A 53 -3.47 1.55 22.34
N ILE A 54 -3.27 0.60 23.26
CA ILE A 54 -2.98 0.88 24.67
C ILE A 54 -1.82 0.01 25.12
N SER A 55 -1.06 0.55 26.06
CA SER A 55 0.07 -0.07 26.73
C SER A 55 -0.12 -0.16 28.24
N GLN A 56 -0.99 0.69 28.83
CA GLN A 56 -1.31 0.70 30.25
C GLN A 56 -2.84 0.79 30.51
N PRO A 57 -3.33 0.37 31.69
CA PRO A 57 -4.71 0.61 32.13
C PRO A 57 -5.06 2.10 32.18
N GLY A 58 -6.34 2.42 31.97
CA GLY A 58 -6.87 3.79 31.97
C GLY A 58 -6.67 4.57 30.67
N GLU A 59 -5.81 4.11 29.76
CA GLU A 59 -5.56 4.76 28.48
C GLU A 59 -6.76 4.68 27.52
N MET A 60 -7.52 3.58 27.52
CA MET A 60 -8.53 3.35 26.50
C MET A 60 -9.73 4.28 26.65
N LYS A 61 -10.06 4.65 27.89
CA LYS A 61 -11.15 5.58 28.18
C LYS A 61 -10.91 6.94 27.51
N THR A 62 -9.69 7.48 27.63
CA THR A 62 -9.31 8.74 26.98
C THR A 62 -9.41 8.64 25.46
N LEU A 63 -8.92 7.53 24.87
CA LEU A 63 -9.00 7.34 23.42
C LEU A 63 -10.44 7.24 22.93
N LYS A 64 -11.33 6.59 23.70
CA LYS A 64 -12.75 6.51 23.39
C LYS A 64 -13.40 7.90 23.33
N GLU A 65 -13.14 8.75 24.33
CA GLU A 65 -13.69 10.11 24.39
C GLU A 65 -13.20 11.00 23.23
N ILE A 66 -12.01 10.73 22.68
CA ILE A 66 -11.48 11.45 21.52
C ILE A 66 -12.05 10.90 20.20
N ILE A 67 -12.23 9.59 20.08
CA ILE A 67 -12.64 8.93 18.83
C ILE A 67 -14.17 8.97 18.64
N GLU A 68 -14.93 8.86 19.72
CA GLU A 68 -16.39 8.69 19.72
C GLU A 68 -16.88 7.66 18.67
N PRO A 69 -16.42 6.39 18.76
CA PRO A 69 -16.66 5.41 17.70
C PRO A 69 -18.13 5.00 17.61
N THR A 70 -18.63 4.83 16.38
CA THR A 70 -19.96 4.27 16.10
C THR A 70 -19.93 2.77 15.79
N ILE A 71 -18.85 2.29 15.15
CA ILE A 71 -18.59 0.89 14.84
C ILE A 71 -17.24 0.48 15.42
N GLY A 72 -17.19 -0.64 16.13
CA GLY A 72 -15.98 -1.22 16.70
C GLY A 72 -15.56 -2.51 16.01
N ILE A 73 -14.25 -2.67 15.76
CA ILE A 73 -13.65 -3.94 15.33
C ILE A 73 -12.64 -4.40 16.39
N LEU A 74 -12.95 -5.49 17.09
CA LEU A 74 -12.03 -6.11 18.03
C LEU A 74 -11.23 -7.21 17.34
N THR A 75 -10.02 -6.84 16.91
CA THR A 75 -9.02 -7.74 16.30
C THR A 75 -8.42 -8.75 17.29
N HIS A 76 -7.53 -9.61 16.80
CA HIS A 76 -6.82 -10.63 17.59
C HIS A 76 -6.05 -10.08 18.82
N MET A 77 -6.19 -10.77 19.95
CA MET A 77 -5.50 -10.49 21.22
C MET A 77 -4.15 -11.20 21.31
N GLY A 78 -3.13 -10.60 20.72
CA GLY A 78 -1.74 -11.02 20.89
C GLY A 78 -1.09 -10.52 22.20
N THR A 79 0.12 -11.03 22.48
CA THR A 79 0.92 -10.80 23.69
C THR A 79 1.59 -9.41 23.81
N ALA A 80 1.43 -8.56 22.80
CA ALA A 80 2.07 -7.23 22.78
C ALA A 80 1.60 -6.35 23.95
N HIS A 81 2.52 -5.79 24.73
CA HIS A 81 2.27 -4.99 25.94
C HIS A 81 1.64 -5.74 27.11
N ASP A 82 1.80 -7.06 27.20
CA ASP A 82 1.33 -7.82 28.36
C ASP A 82 1.98 -7.33 29.68
N GLU A 83 3.21 -6.81 29.62
CA GLU A 83 3.95 -6.25 30.78
C GLU A 83 3.22 -5.11 31.49
N GLY A 84 2.35 -4.37 30.79
CA GLY A 84 1.59 -3.26 31.35
C GLY A 84 0.31 -3.67 32.07
N PHE A 85 -0.06 -4.95 32.05
CA PHE A 85 -1.31 -5.47 32.61
C PHE A 85 -1.03 -6.63 33.56
N HIS A 86 -1.81 -6.73 34.64
CA HIS A 86 -1.71 -7.83 35.61
C HIS A 86 -2.19 -9.16 35.03
N SER A 87 -3.05 -9.14 34.01
CA SER A 87 -3.53 -10.33 33.33
C SER A 87 -4.05 -10.04 31.92
N GLN A 88 -4.16 -11.06 31.08
CA GLN A 88 -4.83 -10.92 29.78
C GLN A 88 -6.31 -10.51 29.92
N GLU A 89 -6.99 -10.97 30.98
CA GLU A 89 -8.38 -10.58 31.24
C GLU A 89 -8.52 -9.07 31.49
N GLU A 90 -7.60 -8.49 32.26
CA GLU A 90 -7.57 -7.05 32.52
C GLU A 90 -7.34 -6.27 31.22
N LYS A 91 -6.39 -6.71 30.39
CA LYS A 91 -6.11 -6.12 29.08
C LYS A 91 -7.32 -6.18 28.14
N ILE A 92 -8.06 -7.30 28.16
CA ILE A 92 -9.30 -7.44 27.39
C ILE A 92 -10.34 -6.44 27.90
N LYS A 93 -10.59 -6.38 29.22
CA LYS A 93 -11.55 -5.44 29.82
C LYS A 93 -11.21 -3.99 29.51
N GLU A 94 -9.94 -3.61 29.59
CA GLU A 94 -9.48 -2.26 29.26
C GLU A 94 -9.72 -1.94 27.77
N LYS A 95 -9.38 -2.85 26.84
CA LYS A 95 -9.64 -2.62 25.40
C LYS A 95 -11.13 -2.53 25.07
N LEU A 96 -11.92 -3.32 25.77
CA LEU A 96 -13.37 -3.37 25.63
C LEU A 96 -14.04 -2.03 26.01
N LEU A 97 -13.39 -1.17 26.82
CA LEU A 97 -13.88 0.17 27.12
C LEU A 97 -14.12 1.02 25.86
N LEU A 98 -13.30 0.87 24.81
CA LEU A 98 -13.46 1.59 23.54
C LEU A 98 -14.84 1.35 22.90
N PHE A 99 -15.41 0.18 23.13
CA PHE A 99 -16.60 -0.30 22.46
C PHE A 99 -17.86 -0.20 23.33
N SER A 100 -17.79 0.49 24.48
CA SER A 100 -18.92 0.52 25.42
C SER A 100 -20.17 1.21 24.86
N ASP A 101 -20.00 2.17 23.95
CA ASP A 101 -21.09 2.95 23.36
C ASP A 101 -21.22 2.77 21.84
N VAL A 102 -20.48 1.83 21.22
CA VAL A 102 -20.61 1.60 19.78
C VAL A 102 -21.97 0.97 19.47
N GLU A 103 -22.57 1.37 18.36
CA GLU A 103 -23.80 0.76 17.85
C GLU A 103 -23.55 -0.68 17.43
N VAL A 104 -22.40 -0.95 16.81
CA VAL A 104 -22.01 -2.27 16.32
C VAL A 104 -20.61 -2.65 16.75
N LEU A 105 -20.46 -3.88 17.22
CA LEU A 105 -19.17 -4.48 17.55
C LEU A 105 -18.94 -5.75 16.71
N ILE A 106 -17.86 -5.76 15.94
CA ILE A 106 -17.42 -6.89 15.11
C ILE A 106 -16.29 -7.65 15.80
N VAL A 107 -16.47 -8.96 16.00
CA VAL A 107 -15.50 -9.81 16.72
C VAL A 107 -15.37 -11.20 16.07
N ASN A 108 -14.17 -11.78 16.14
CA ASN A 108 -13.96 -13.21 15.92
C ASN A 108 -14.40 -14.01 17.18
N GLU A 109 -15.48 -14.76 17.09
CA GLU A 109 -16.04 -15.53 18.20
C GLU A 109 -15.13 -16.68 18.66
N ASP A 110 -14.29 -17.20 17.76
CA ASP A 110 -13.34 -18.28 18.08
C ASP A 110 -12.21 -17.75 18.96
N ALA A 111 -11.82 -16.49 18.79
CA ALA A 111 -10.69 -15.88 19.49
C ALA A 111 -11.09 -15.29 20.85
N ILE A 112 -12.29 -14.69 20.95
CA ILE A 112 -12.73 -14.00 22.18
C ILE A 112 -14.17 -14.39 22.47
N LYS A 113 -14.36 -15.16 23.54
CA LYS A 113 -15.70 -15.42 24.10
C LYS A 113 -16.18 -14.18 24.85
N LEU A 114 -16.76 -13.23 24.12
CA LEU A 114 -17.29 -11.98 24.67
C LEU A 114 -18.21 -12.21 25.88
N SER A 115 -18.95 -13.32 25.92
CA SER A 115 -19.83 -13.67 27.04
C SER A 115 -19.12 -13.72 28.41
N GLN A 116 -17.79 -13.88 28.43
CA GLN A 116 -16.99 -13.90 29.66
C GLN A 116 -16.60 -12.50 30.16
N PHE A 117 -16.56 -11.51 29.27
CA PHE A 117 -16.00 -10.17 29.55
C PHE A 117 -17.00 -9.04 29.33
N TRP A 118 -18.09 -9.30 28.60
CA TRP A 118 -19.07 -8.33 28.14
C TRP A 118 -20.46 -8.73 28.65
N ASN A 119 -20.82 -8.19 29.82
CA ASN A 119 -22.18 -8.35 30.33
C ASN A 119 -23.10 -7.36 29.61
N LYS A 120 -24.18 -7.88 29.01
CA LYS A 120 -25.27 -7.15 28.32
C LYS A 120 -26.04 -6.12 29.17
N GLN A 121 -25.51 -5.70 30.33
CA GLN A 121 -26.20 -4.81 31.27
C GLN A 121 -26.10 -3.32 30.93
N SER A 122 -25.42 -2.92 29.84
CA SER A 122 -25.50 -1.53 29.38
C SER A 122 -26.78 -1.30 28.59
N ALA A 123 -27.49 -0.20 28.89
CA ALA A 123 -28.83 0.14 28.40
C ALA A 123 -28.91 0.50 26.90
N THR A 124 -27.90 0.16 26.11
CA THR A 124 -27.76 0.48 24.69
C THR A 124 -28.10 -0.74 23.82
N SER A 125 -28.81 -0.51 22.72
CA SER A 125 -29.20 -1.49 21.70
C SER A 125 -28.02 -1.94 20.82
N GLN A 126 -26.88 -2.25 21.44
CA GLN A 126 -25.65 -2.60 20.74
C GLN A 126 -25.80 -3.95 20.01
N LYS A 127 -25.47 -3.96 18.71
CA LYS A 127 -25.48 -5.14 17.86
C LYS A 127 -24.09 -5.77 17.82
N ILE A 128 -23.96 -6.98 18.35
CA ILE A 128 -22.73 -7.77 18.21
C ILE A 128 -22.84 -8.58 16.93
N ILE A 129 -21.84 -8.47 16.06
CA ILE A 129 -21.76 -9.21 14.80
C ILE A 129 -20.49 -10.05 14.81
N THR A 130 -20.64 -11.36 14.62
CA THR A 130 -19.52 -12.29 14.75
C THR A 130 -19.19 -13.01 13.45
N TRP A 131 -17.92 -13.38 13.31
CA TRP A 131 -17.52 -14.44 12.39
C TRP A 131 -16.85 -15.59 13.17
N SER A 132 -16.93 -16.79 12.61
CA SER A 132 -16.36 -18.00 13.19
C SER A 132 -16.06 -19.05 12.11
N THR A 133 -15.05 -19.88 12.36
CA THR A 133 -14.72 -21.09 11.59
C THR A 133 -15.27 -22.37 12.23
N HIS A 134 -15.82 -22.28 13.44
CA HIS A 134 -16.31 -23.43 14.21
C HIS A 134 -17.82 -23.39 14.50
N HIS A 135 -18.40 -22.20 14.63
CA HIS A 135 -19.78 -21.99 15.04
C HIS A 135 -20.63 -21.52 13.86
N ALA A 136 -21.44 -22.43 13.31
CA ALA A 136 -22.33 -22.15 12.18
C ALA A 136 -23.42 -21.10 12.46
N ALA A 137 -23.65 -20.76 13.74
CA ALA A 137 -24.59 -19.73 14.16
C ALA A 137 -24.02 -18.30 14.13
N ALA A 138 -22.71 -18.13 13.88
CA ALA A 138 -22.10 -16.81 13.71
C ALA A 138 -22.71 -16.08 12.50
N ASN A 139 -22.69 -14.75 12.50
CA ASN A 139 -23.26 -13.98 11.39
C ASN A 139 -22.58 -14.29 10.05
N LEU A 140 -21.26 -14.46 10.07
CA LEU A 140 -20.46 -14.99 8.96
C LEU A 140 -19.76 -16.28 9.40
N PHE A 141 -20.27 -17.42 8.96
CA PHE A 141 -19.62 -18.71 9.20
C PHE A 141 -18.66 -19.03 8.06
N ILE A 142 -17.37 -19.20 8.36
CA ILE A 142 -16.35 -19.56 7.37
C ILE A 142 -16.31 -21.08 7.24
N SER A 143 -16.87 -21.58 6.15
CA SER A 143 -17.02 -23.02 5.90
C SER A 143 -15.77 -23.67 5.34
N LYS A 144 -14.95 -22.94 4.58
CA LYS A 144 -13.73 -23.47 3.96
C LYS A 144 -12.72 -22.39 3.58
N ILE A 145 -11.45 -22.63 3.90
CA ILE A 145 -10.31 -21.82 3.46
C ILE A 145 -9.40 -22.70 2.59
N GLU A 146 -9.15 -22.28 1.34
CA GLU A 146 -8.27 -22.98 0.40
C GLU A 146 -7.11 -22.07 -0.02
N LYS A 147 -5.90 -22.40 0.42
CA LYS A 147 -4.68 -21.68 0.07
C LYS A 147 -4.08 -22.27 -1.22
N LYS A 148 -3.83 -21.41 -2.21
CA LYS A 148 -3.02 -21.72 -3.41
C LYS A 148 -1.70 -20.96 -3.34
N THR A 149 -0.83 -21.11 -4.33
CA THR A 149 0.55 -20.57 -4.32
C THR A 149 0.64 -19.07 -3.97
N HIS A 150 -0.26 -18.25 -4.51
CA HIS A 150 -0.24 -16.78 -4.30
C HIS A 150 -1.59 -16.20 -3.89
N THR A 151 -2.61 -17.04 -3.67
CA THR A 151 -3.97 -16.57 -3.39
C THR A 151 -4.70 -17.51 -2.46
N THR A 152 -5.61 -16.98 -1.65
CA THR A 152 -6.50 -17.77 -0.79
C THR A 152 -7.95 -17.56 -1.18
N PHE A 153 -8.69 -18.65 -1.28
CA PHE A 153 -10.14 -18.65 -1.44
C PHE A 153 -10.79 -18.88 -0.07
N ILE A 154 -11.73 -18.02 0.30
CA ILE A 154 -12.44 -18.07 1.58
C ILE A 154 -13.92 -18.21 1.27
N ASN A 155 -14.51 -19.33 1.65
CA ASN A 155 -15.93 -19.63 1.51
C ASN A 155 -16.62 -19.42 2.84
N GLY A 156 -17.78 -18.77 2.81
CA GLY A 156 -18.56 -18.51 4.00
C GLY A 156 -20.06 -18.57 3.74
N VAL A 157 -20.82 -18.54 4.83
CA VAL A 157 -22.28 -18.44 4.82
C VAL A 157 -22.66 -17.19 5.60
N TYR A 158 -23.43 -16.30 4.98
CA TYR A 158 -23.95 -15.07 5.58
C TYR A 158 -25.43 -14.95 5.25
N LEU A 159 -26.29 -14.75 6.26
CA LEU A 159 -27.75 -14.72 6.10
C LEU A 159 -28.28 -15.92 5.29
N GLU A 160 -27.82 -17.13 5.62
CA GLU A 160 -28.16 -18.40 4.95
C GLU A 160 -27.74 -18.50 3.47
N GLN A 161 -26.94 -17.54 2.97
CA GLN A 161 -26.41 -17.56 1.61
C GLN A 161 -24.94 -17.96 1.59
N SER A 162 -24.60 -18.92 0.73
CA SER A 162 -23.21 -19.27 0.44
C SER A 162 -22.54 -18.18 -0.39
N ILE A 163 -21.44 -17.65 0.12
CA ILE A 163 -20.69 -16.55 -0.45
C ILE A 163 -19.19 -16.84 -0.43
N GLN A 164 -18.42 -16.20 -1.31
CA GLN A 164 -16.99 -16.47 -1.46
C GLN A 164 -16.22 -15.21 -1.81
N ILE A 165 -15.01 -15.07 -1.24
CA ILE A 165 -14.01 -14.07 -1.65
C ILE A 165 -12.69 -14.75 -2.01
N ARG A 166 -11.86 -14.02 -2.76
CA ARG A 166 -10.48 -14.38 -3.08
C ARG A 166 -9.57 -13.23 -2.67
N ILE A 167 -8.47 -13.54 -1.98
CA ILE A 167 -7.45 -12.56 -1.60
C ILE A 167 -6.07 -12.94 -2.18
N PRO A 168 -5.22 -11.97 -2.53
CA PRO A 168 -3.87 -12.19 -3.06
C PRO A 168 -2.82 -12.46 -1.96
N PHE A 169 -3.22 -13.13 -0.88
CA PHE A 169 -2.37 -13.46 0.27
C PHE A 169 -2.58 -14.91 0.72
N THR A 170 -1.59 -15.50 1.38
CA THR A 170 -1.60 -16.91 1.79
C THR A 170 -1.33 -17.13 3.28
N ASP A 171 -0.84 -16.13 4.01
CA ASP A 171 -0.59 -16.22 5.44
C ASP A 171 -1.89 -16.14 6.26
N ASP A 172 -1.92 -16.79 7.41
CA ASP A 172 -3.13 -16.87 8.26
C ASP A 172 -3.57 -15.51 8.80
N ALA A 173 -2.63 -14.61 9.09
CA ALA A 173 -2.96 -13.28 9.60
C ALA A 173 -3.71 -12.45 8.55
N SER A 174 -3.27 -12.50 7.28
CA SER A 174 -3.96 -11.87 6.15
C SER A 174 -5.34 -12.46 5.92
N VAL A 175 -5.50 -13.78 6.04
CA VAL A 175 -6.82 -14.44 5.94
C VAL A 175 -7.75 -13.93 7.04
N GLU A 176 -7.29 -13.88 8.28
CA GLU A 176 -8.06 -13.35 9.41
C GLU A 176 -8.46 -11.88 9.20
N ASN A 177 -7.51 -11.02 8.83
CA ASN A 177 -7.74 -9.59 8.58
C ASN A 177 -8.75 -9.37 7.43
N ALA A 178 -8.70 -10.21 6.39
CA ALA A 178 -9.63 -10.14 5.27
C ALA A 178 -11.06 -10.49 5.69
N ILE A 179 -11.22 -11.47 6.59
CA ILE A 179 -12.55 -11.85 7.10
C ILE A 179 -13.18 -10.72 7.92
N TYR A 180 -12.40 -10.00 8.73
CA TYR A 180 -12.91 -8.79 9.42
C TYR A 180 -13.40 -7.73 8.43
N CYS A 181 -12.62 -7.47 7.38
CA CYS A 181 -13.00 -6.51 6.34
C CYS A 181 -14.26 -6.97 5.59
N TRP A 182 -14.33 -8.27 5.28
CA TRP A 182 -15.46 -8.87 4.59
C TRP A 182 -16.76 -8.75 5.39
N LEU A 183 -16.71 -9.08 6.69
CA LEU A 183 -17.88 -8.98 7.56
C LEU A 183 -18.35 -7.54 7.73
N LEU A 184 -17.43 -6.57 7.85
CA LEU A 184 -17.82 -5.15 7.93
C LEU A 184 -18.53 -4.70 6.65
N LEU A 185 -17.98 -5.01 5.47
CA LEU A 185 -18.60 -4.63 4.19
C LEU A 185 -20.00 -5.25 4.02
N LEU A 186 -20.15 -6.54 4.35
CA LEU A 186 -21.45 -7.21 4.35
C LEU A 186 -22.44 -6.51 5.30
N TYR A 187 -21.99 -6.15 6.49
CA TYR A 187 -22.82 -5.43 7.45
C TYR A 187 -23.25 -4.04 6.96
N LEU A 188 -22.34 -3.31 6.30
CA LEU A 188 -22.63 -2.02 5.68
C LEU A 188 -23.52 -2.12 4.42
N GLY A 189 -23.89 -3.34 4.00
CA GLY A 189 -24.83 -3.59 2.91
C GLY A 189 -24.20 -3.63 1.52
N TYR A 190 -22.88 -3.74 1.42
CA TYR A 190 -22.20 -3.89 0.14
C TYR A 190 -22.58 -5.21 -0.54
N ASN A 191 -22.69 -5.19 -1.87
CA ASN A 191 -23.02 -6.38 -2.64
C ASN A 191 -21.85 -7.38 -2.61
N GLN A 192 -22.13 -8.66 -2.33
CA GLN A 192 -21.10 -9.69 -2.26
C GLN A 192 -20.21 -9.80 -3.52
N GLN A 193 -20.79 -9.67 -4.71
CA GLN A 193 -20.03 -9.78 -5.96
C GLN A 193 -19.00 -8.64 -6.08
N GLU A 194 -19.39 -7.44 -5.66
CA GLU A 194 -18.51 -6.29 -5.61
C GLU A 194 -17.42 -6.44 -4.55
N ILE A 195 -17.77 -6.91 -3.35
CA ILE A 195 -16.79 -7.22 -2.30
C ILE A 195 -15.75 -8.21 -2.83
N ALA A 196 -16.18 -9.28 -3.48
CA ALA A 196 -15.28 -10.30 -4.02
C ALA A 196 -14.30 -9.73 -5.06
N GLN A 197 -14.76 -8.84 -5.95
CA GLN A 197 -13.91 -8.17 -6.93
C GLN A 197 -12.89 -7.23 -6.28
N ARG A 198 -13.30 -6.49 -5.23
CA ARG A 198 -12.42 -5.56 -4.51
C ARG A 198 -11.36 -6.29 -3.70
N MET A 199 -11.75 -7.39 -3.03
CA MET A 199 -10.85 -8.24 -2.24
C MET A 199 -9.71 -8.83 -3.08
N GLU A 200 -9.96 -9.17 -4.35
CA GLU A 200 -8.93 -9.71 -5.25
C GLU A 200 -7.84 -8.67 -5.58
N ARG A 201 -8.16 -7.38 -5.48
CA ARG A 201 -7.25 -6.26 -5.78
C ARG A 201 -6.55 -5.70 -4.55
N LEU A 202 -6.73 -6.31 -3.38
CA LEU A 202 -6.06 -5.84 -2.16
C LEU A 202 -4.54 -5.88 -2.33
N HIS A 203 -3.87 -4.80 -1.91
CA HIS A 203 -2.42 -4.72 -1.90
C HIS A 203 -1.87 -4.89 -0.49
N ALA A 204 -0.68 -5.49 -0.40
CA ALA A 204 0.06 -5.58 0.87
C ALA A 204 0.39 -4.16 1.37
N ILE A 205 0.44 -3.99 2.70
CA ILE A 205 0.78 -2.72 3.34
C ILE A 205 2.25 -2.78 3.78
N THR A 206 3.05 -1.89 3.23
CA THR A 206 4.51 -1.79 3.42
C THR A 206 4.87 -1.28 4.81
N MET A 207 5.21 -2.19 5.73
CA MET A 207 5.92 -1.90 7.01
C MET A 207 6.67 -3.14 7.59
N ARG A 208 6.85 -4.24 6.84
CA ARG A 208 7.52 -5.48 7.31
C ARG A 208 8.27 -6.18 6.18
N LEU A 209 9.48 -6.68 6.47
CA LEU A 209 10.35 -7.40 5.53
C LEU A 209 10.60 -6.60 4.25
N GLU A 210 10.86 -5.29 4.40
CA GLU A 210 11.18 -4.43 3.27
C GLU A 210 12.54 -4.83 2.70
N ILE A 211 12.57 -5.15 1.40
CA ILE A 211 13.80 -5.44 0.68
C ILE A 211 14.20 -4.16 -0.04
N ASN A 212 15.25 -3.52 0.44
CA ASN A 212 15.79 -2.27 -0.09
C ASN A 212 17.16 -2.49 -0.73
N GLU A 213 17.52 -1.67 -1.70
CA GLU A 213 18.90 -1.62 -2.21
C GLU A 213 19.81 -0.95 -1.17
N GLY A 214 20.93 -1.60 -0.89
CA GLY A 214 21.96 -1.15 0.04
C GLY A 214 23.19 -0.63 -0.68
N ILE A 215 24.01 0.12 0.04
CA ILE A 215 25.34 0.55 -0.43
C ILE A 215 26.16 -0.64 -0.95
N ASN A 216 27.08 -0.38 -1.88
CA ASN A 216 28.05 -1.38 -2.37
C ASN A 216 27.41 -2.67 -2.92
N ARG A 217 26.26 -2.55 -3.61
CA ARG A 217 25.50 -3.67 -4.18
C ARG A 217 24.99 -4.66 -3.13
N CYS A 218 24.74 -4.19 -1.91
CA CYS A 218 24.09 -4.99 -0.89
C CYS A 218 22.57 -5.00 -1.08
N THR A 219 21.91 -6.00 -0.51
CA THR A 219 20.45 -6.01 -0.37
C THR A 219 20.11 -5.95 1.12
N ILE A 220 19.30 -4.98 1.53
CA ILE A 220 18.91 -4.78 2.93
C ILE A 220 17.51 -5.31 3.14
N ILE A 221 17.33 -6.23 4.09
CA ILE A 221 16.03 -6.72 4.53
C ILE A 221 15.74 -6.06 5.87
N ASN A 222 14.76 -5.18 5.93
CA ASN A 222 14.40 -4.45 7.13
C ASN A 222 13.20 -5.10 7.86
N ASP A 223 13.46 -5.65 9.05
CA ASP A 223 12.46 -6.22 9.96
C ASP A 223 12.69 -5.72 11.41
N SER A 224 12.90 -4.41 11.55
CA SER A 224 13.38 -3.75 12.78
C SER A 224 12.32 -3.37 13.84
N TYR A 225 11.15 -4.01 13.83
CA TYR A 225 10.04 -3.60 14.71
C TYR A 225 9.75 -4.55 15.88
N ASN A 226 9.98 -5.85 15.69
CA ASN A 226 9.73 -6.90 16.68
C ASN A 226 10.97 -7.81 16.75
N SER A 227 11.34 -8.28 17.94
CA SER A 227 12.50 -9.16 18.13
C SER A 227 12.07 -10.37 18.95
N ASP A 228 11.74 -11.46 18.24
CA ASP A 228 11.33 -12.73 18.83
C ASP A 228 11.90 -13.89 17.97
N ILE A 229 12.21 -15.05 18.57
CA ILE A 229 12.87 -16.17 17.87
C ILE A 229 12.07 -16.66 16.65
N GLN A 230 10.75 -16.71 16.75
CA GLN A 230 9.91 -17.22 15.66
C GLN A 230 9.95 -16.27 14.47
N SER A 231 9.85 -14.97 14.72
CA SER A 231 9.99 -13.93 13.70
C SER A 231 11.40 -13.86 13.12
N LEU A 232 12.44 -14.10 13.93
CA LEU A 232 13.82 -14.22 13.46
C LEU A 232 13.96 -15.39 12.47
N SER A 233 13.38 -16.56 12.76
CA SER A 233 13.42 -17.69 11.81
C SER A 233 12.83 -17.33 10.45
N ILE A 234 11.69 -16.65 10.43
CA ILE A 234 11.02 -16.23 9.19
C ILE A 234 11.90 -15.21 8.43
N ALA A 235 12.45 -14.22 9.13
CA ALA A 235 13.31 -13.22 8.53
C ALA A 235 14.60 -13.84 7.94
N LEU A 236 15.17 -14.84 8.61
CA LEU A 236 16.31 -15.61 8.11
C LEU A 236 15.97 -16.47 6.89
N ASP A 237 14.73 -16.93 6.76
CA ASP A 237 14.26 -17.62 5.55
C ASP A 237 14.19 -16.67 4.35
N VAL A 238 13.70 -15.44 4.56
CA VAL A 238 13.69 -14.40 3.51
C VAL A 238 15.10 -13.97 3.12
N LEU A 239 15.99 -13.81 4.10
CA LEU A 239 17.42 -13.57 3.85
C LEU A 239 18.03 -14.70 3.02
N ASN A 240 17.65 -15.95 3.30
CA ASN A 240 18.18 -17.08 2.57
C ASN A 240 17.69 -17.20 1.13
N GLN A 241 16.51 -16.65 0.82
CA GLN A 241 15.96 -16.59 -0.53
C GLN A 241 16.69 -15.59 -1.44
N GLN A 242 17.53 -14.70 -0.88
CA GLN A 242 18.37 -13.76 -1.65
C GLN A 242 19.57 -14.49 -2.28
N ASN A 243 19.29 -15.38 -3.23
CA ASN A 243 20.28 -16.25 -3.88
C ASN A 243 21.29 -15.50 -4.75
N GLN A 244 21.04 -14.22 -5.06
CA GLN A 244 21.97 -13.34 -5.74
C GLN A 244 23.21 -13.01 -4.89
N HIS A 245 23.13 -13.18 -3.57
CA HIS A 245 24.22 -12.90 -2.63
C HIS A 245 24.70 -14.17 -1.96
N VAL A 246 26.01 -14.47 -2.10
CA VAL A 246 26.63 -15.60 -1.40
C VAL A 246 26.75 -15.27 0.08
N LYS A 247 27.22 -14.05 0.40
CA LYS A 247 27.40 -13.57 1.77
C LYS A 247 26.09 -13.10 2.36
N LYS A 248 25.81 -13.55 3.60
CA LYS A 248 24.60 -13.22 4.35
C LYS A 248 24.97 -12.77 5.75
N THR A 249 24.64 -11.53 6.07
CA THR A 249 24.95 -10.89 7.35
C THR A 249 23.67 -10.57 8.10
N VAL A 250 23.67 -10.80 9.41
CA VAL A 250 22.53 -10.49 10.28
C VAL A 250 22.96 -9.44 11.29
N ILE A 251 22.25 -8.32 11.35
CA ILE A 251 22.38 -7.32 12.41
C ILE A 251 21.21 -7.53 13.37
N LEU A 252 21.51 -7.99 14.57
CA LEU A 252 20.54 -8.47 15.55
C LEU A 252 20.66 -7.67 16.85
N SER A 253 19.54 -7.10 17.33
CA SER A 253 19.51 -6.49 18.67
C SER A 253 19.32 -7.52 19.78
N ASP A 254 19.37 -7.09 21.04
CA ASP A 254 18.82 -7.89 22.14
C ASP A 254 17.38 -8.34 21.83
N ILE A 255 17.06 -9.57 22.21
CA ILE A 255 15.74 -10.17 22.04
C ILE A 255 14.96 -10.00 23.35
N LEU A 256 13.99 -9.09 23.36
CA LEU A 256 13.17 -8.76 24.53
C LEU A 256 12.05 -9.81 24.76
N GLN A 257 12.43 -11.07 25.00
CA GLN A 257 11.50 -12.18 25.23
C GLN A 257 11.40 -12.58 26.73
N GLY A 258 10.77 -11.76 27.56
CA GLY A 258 10.31 -12.10 28.93
C GLY A 258 11.30 -12.86 29.85
N ASP A 259 10.79 -13.53 30.89
CA ASP A 259 11.57 -14.27 31.91
C ASP A 259 12.14 -15.62 31.43
N LYS A 260 12.40 -15.79 30.12
CA LYS A 260 13.07 -17.01 29.65
C LYS A 260 14.53 -17.02 30.11
N ASP A 261 15.06 -18.22 30.32
CA ASP A 261 16.50 -18.41 30.53
C ASP A 261 17.25 -17.87 29.31
N LYS A 262 17.92 -16.72 29.48
CA LYS A 262 18.64 -16.01 28.43
C LYS A 262 19.72 -16.89 27.80
N ASN A 263 20.31 -17.80 28.56
CA ASN A 263 21.31 -18.73 28.04
C ASN A 263 20.70 -19.69 27.01
N GLN A 264 19.55 -20.29 27.33
CA GLN A 264 18.80 -21.15 26.39
C GLN A 264 18.30 -20.37 25.16
N LEU A 265 17.86 -19.13 25.37
CA LEU A 265 17.43 -18.23 24.31
C LEU A 265 18.55 -18.00 23.29
N TYR A 266 19.69 -17.47 23.71
CA TYR A 266 20.79 -17.16 22.80
C TYR A 266 21.48 -18.40 22.24
N GLN A 267 21.45 -19.53 22.94
CA GLN A 267 21.89 -20.81 22.38
C GLN A 267 20.99 -21.27 21.22
N SER A 268 19.66 -21.12 21.37
CA SER A 268 18.71 -21.40 20.28
C SER A 268 18.92 -20.46 19.08
N VAL A 269 19.23 -19.18 19.34
CA VAL A 269 19.55 -18.20 18.29
C VAL A 269 20.84 -18.60 17.55
N ALA A 270 21.88 -18.98 18.27
CA ALA A 270 23.15 -19.42 17.68
C ALA A 270 22.97 -20.66 16.79
N GLU A 271 22.22 -21.66 17.28
CA GLU A 271 21.87 -22.86 16.50
C GLU A 271 21.07 -22.51 15.24
N LEU A 272 20.14 -21.56 15.33
CA LEU A 272 19.34 -21.11 14.21
C LEU A 272 20.19 -20.41 13.14
N LEU A 273 21.08 -19.49 13.53
CA LEU A 273 22.00 -18.81 12.61
C LEU A 273 22.95 -19.81 11.92
N LYS A 274 23.46 -20.80 12.67
CA LYS A 274 24.29 -21.89 12.13
C LYS A 274 23.52 -22.74 11.13
N LYS A 275 22.31 -23.19 11.49
CA LYS A 275 21.43 -23.99 10.62
C LYS A 275 21.08 -23.26 9.32
N LYS A 276 20.98 -21.93 9.38
CA LYS A 276 20.65 -21.06 8.24
C LYS A 276 21.88 -20.59 7.45
N ASN A 277 23.08 -21.09 7.77
CA ASN A 277 24.35 -20.78 7.08
C ASN A 277 24.65 -19.26 7.00
N ILE A 278 24.42 -18.54 8.09
CA ILE A 278 24.73 -17.11 8.17
C ILE A 278 26.25 -16.91 8.23
N HIS A 279 26.75 -15.99 7.39
CA HIS A 279 28.19 -15.73 7.26
C HIS A 279 28.70 -14.87 8.41
N ALA A 280 27.97 -13.80 8.73
CA ALA A 280 28.36 -12.90 9.81
C ALA A 280 27.18 -12.44 10.67
N LEU A 281 27.46 -12.18 11.95
CA LEU A 281 26.54 -11.63 12.93
C LEU A 281 27.09 -10.31 13.48
N ILE A 282 26.24 -9.30 13.54
CA ILE A 282 26.50 -8.06 14.26
C ILE A 282 25.47 -7.97 15.37
N GLY A 283 25.89 -8.22 16.60
CA GLY A 283 25.02 -8.12 17.77
C GLY A 283 25.04 -6.71 18.36
N ILE A 284 23.87 -6.16 18.68
CA ILE A 284 23.74 -4.82 19.27
C ILE A 284 22.88 -4.88 20.54
N GLY A 285 23.50 -4.68 21.69
CA GLY A 285 22.86 -4.68 23.00
C GLY A 285 23.72 -5.36 24.06
N GLU A 286 23.43 -5.04 25.33
CA GLU A 286 24.19 -5.55 26.47
C GLU A 286 24.01 -7.06 26.64
N GLU A 287 22.80 -7.58 26.35
CA GLU A 287 22.50 -8.97 26.59
C GLU A 287 23.16 -9.88 25.56
N ILE A 288 22.91 -9.64 24.27
CA ILE A 288 23.46 -10.45 23.18
C ILE A 288 25.00 -10.46 23.20
N SER A 289 25.61 -9.34 23.62
CA SER A 289 27.06 -9.20 23.76
C SER A 289 27.66 -10.13 24.84
N GLN A 290 26.92 -10.41 25.93
CA GLN A 290 27.38 -11.35 26.97
C GLN A 290 27.45 -12.80 26.45
N TYR A 291 26.66 -13.12 25.43
CA TYR A 291 26.58 -14.45 24.83
C TYR A 291 27.39 -14.58 23.54
N ALA A 292 28.33 -13.66 23.28
CA ALA A 292 29.19 -13.67 22.09
C ALA A 292 29.87 -15.03 21.83
N HIS A 293 30.29 -15.71 22.90
CA HIS A 293 30.97 -17.01 22.85
C HIS A 293 30.13 -18.17 22.28
N LEU A 294 28.80 -18.01 22.17
CA LEU A 294 27.91 -19.02 21.59
C LEU A 294 27.89 -18.99 20.06
N PHE A 295 28.33 -17.90 19.43
CA PHE A 295 28.21 -17.69 17.99
C PHE A 295 29.49 -18.09 17.25
N GLU A 296 29.39 -19.12 16.40
CA GLU A 296 30.53 -19.62 15.61
C GLU A 296 30.81 -18.79 14.34
N ALA A 297 29.80 -18.09 13.81
CA ALA A 297 29.95 -17.23 12.63
C ALA A 297 30.88 -16.04 12.92
N GLN A 298 31.40 -15.40 11.86
CA GLN A 298 32.17 -14.16 12.03
C GLN A 298 31.30 -13.14 12.76
N HIS A 299 31.73 -12.63 13.91
CA HIS A 299 30.87 -11.79 14.73
C HIS A 299 31.55 -10.53 15.26
N SER A 300 30.73 -9.52 15.49
CA SER A 300 31.11 -8.29 16.21
C SER A 300 29.93 -7.85 17.08
N PHE A 301 30.23 -7.22 18.21
CA PHE A 301 29.23 -6.85 19.21
C PHE A 301 29.41 -5.39 19.64
N TYR A 302 28.28 -4.73 19.88
CA TYR A 302 28.21 -3.32 20.25
C TYR A 302 27.17 -3.14 21.36
N HIS A 303 27.41 -2.23 22.30
CA HIS A 303 26.50 -2.03 23.44
C HIS A 303 25.20 -1.31 23.04
N SER A 304 25.23 -0.50 21.97
CA SER A 304 24.07 0.24 21.49
C SER A 304 24.17 0.57 20.00
N THR A 305 23.04 0.96 19.40
CA THR A 305 22.99 1.38 17.99
C THR A 305 23.86 2.60 17.72
N ASP A 306 23.91 3.58 18.63
CA ASP A 306 24.76 4.75 18.46
C ASP A 306 26.25 4.41 18.63
N ASP A 307 26.58 3.34 19.37
CA ASP A 307 27.94 2.81 19.46
C ASP A 307 28.36 2.13 18.14
N PHE A 308 27.49 1.26 17.62
CA PHE A 308 27.67 0.63 16.31
C PHE A 308 27.86 1.66 15.19
N LEU A 309 26.98 2.67 15.10
CA LEU A 309 27.04 3.70 14.07
C LEU A 309 28.34 4.53 14.09
N ARG A 310 28.97 4.69 15.26
CA ARG A 310 30.21 5.45 15.44
C ARG A 310 31.46 4.61 15.17
N GLN A 311 31.46 3.35 15.60
CA GLN A 311 32.64 2.50 15.57
C GLN A 311 32.74 1.64 14.32
N HIS A 312 31.61 1.25 13.73
CA HIS A 312 31.60 0.30 12.61
C HIS A 312 31.86 1.00 11.27
N SER A 313 32.71 0.39 10.44
CA SER A 313 32.97 0.87 9.09
C SER A 313 32.00 0.25 8.09
N PHE A 314 31.06 1.06 7.61
CA PHE A 314 30.07 0.64 6.60
C PHE A 314 30.66 0.30 5.22
N HIS A 315 31.93 0.66 4.96
CA HIS A 315 32.64 0.29 3.74
C HIS A 315 32.96 -1.21 3.67
N GLY A 316 32.89 -1.91 4.81
CA GLY A 316 33.11 -3.36 4.86
C GLY A 316 32.00 -4.17 4.20
N PHE A 317 30.79 -3.61 4.10
CA PHE A 317 29.68 -4.27 3.44
C PHE A 317 29.81 -4.17 1.92
N SER A 318 29.79 -5.30 1.22
CA SER A 318 29.81 -5.34 -0.26
C SER A 318 29.32 -6.67 -0.80
N ASP A 319 28.46 -6.62 -1.83
CA ASP A 319 27.93 -7.79 -2.53
C ASP A 319 27.35 -8.86 -1.58
N GLU A 320 26.54 -8.41 -0.61
CA GLU A 320 25.94 -9.27 0.40
C GLU A 320 24.50 -8.89 0.75
N ALA A 321 23.76 -9.87 1.28
CA ALA A 321 22.43 -9.63 1.83
C ALA A 321 22.53 -9.37 3.35
N ILE A 322 21.91 -8.30 3.82
CA ILE A 322 21.97 -7.85 5.21
C ILE A 322 20.57 -7.83 5.79
N LEU A 323 20.31 -8.60 6.84
CA LEU A 323 19.06 -8.57 7.60
C LEU A 323 19.20 -7.65 8.81
N LEU A 324 18.33 -6.64 8.92
CA LEU A 324 18.18 -5.81 10.11
C LEU A 324 17.02 -6.34 10.95
N LYS A 325 17.33 -6.94 12.10
CA LYS A 325 16.34 -7.51 13.01
C LYS A 325 16.55 -6.97 14.42
N GLY A 326 15.56 -6.24 14.93
CA GLY A 326 15.72 -5.66 16.26
C GLY A 326 14.42 -5.21 16.90
N ALA A 327 14.47 -5.03 18.22
CA ALA A 327 13.38 -4.45 18.98
C ALA A 327 13.34 -2.93 18.74
N ARG A 328 12.13 -2.36 18.75
CA ARG A 328 11.90 -0.95 18.43
C ARG A 328 12.75 0.03 19.26
N THR A 329 13.06 -0.31 20.51
CA THR A 329 13.89 0.52 21.41
C THR A 329 15.32 0.72 20.90
N PHE A 330 15.84 -0.17 20.06
CA PHE A 330 17.17 -0.08 19.48
C PHE A 330 17.26 0.85 18.26
N THR A 331 16.12 1.29 17.71
CA THR A 331 16.06 2.28 16.62
C THR A 331 16.91 1.92 15.39
N PHE A 332 16.83 0.67 14.92
CA PHE A 332 17.58 0.19 13.75
C PHE A 332 17.21 0.92 12.45
N GLU A 333 16.17 1.74 12.44
CA GLU A 333 15.88 2.69 11.36
C GLU A 333 17.09 3.59 11.07
N LYS A 334 17.87 3.96 12.10
CA LYS A 334 19.12 4.72 11.93
C LYS A 334 20.19 3.94 11.16
N ILE A 335 20.27 2.63 11.40
CA ILE A 335 21.20 1.74 10.69
C ILE A 335 20.73 1.58 9.25
N ASN A 336 19.43 1.35 9.04
CA ASN A 336 18.83 1.26 7.71
C ASN A 336 19.15 2.51 6.88
N GLN A 337 18.97 3.71 7.44
CA GLN A 337 19.33 4.98 6.77
C GLN A 337 20.81 5.11 6.38
N ARG A 338 21.71 4.37 7.03
CA ARG A 338 23.14 4.41 6.72
C ARG A 338 23.58 3.36 5.71
N LEU A 339 22.91 2.21 5.73
CA LEU A 339 23.15 1.07 4.84
C LEU A 339 22.37 1.14 3.54
N GLN A 340 21.20 1.75 3.55
CA GLN A 340 20.41 1.96 2.35
C GLN A 340 21.22 2.80 1.37
N GLN A 341 21.18 2.42 0.10
CA GLN A 341 21.81 3.21 -0.95
C GLN A 341 21.19 4.60 -0.88
N LYS A 342 22.00 5.58 -0.47
CA LYS A 342 21.62 6.99 -0.55
C LYS A 342 21.81 7.41 -1.99
N ASP A 343 20.87 7.04 -2.83
CA ASP A 343 20.67 7.81 -4.04
C ASP A 343 20.38 9.22 -3.55
N HIS A 344 21.28 10.16 -3.87
CA HIS A 344 21.04 11.57 -3.63
C HIS A 344 19.95 12.00 -4.61
N GLU A 345 18.74 11.51 -4.40
CA GLU A 345 17.59 11.88 -5.20
C GLU A 345 16.99 13.14 -4.59
N THR A 346 16.85 14.13 -5.47
CA THR A 346 15.83 15.14 -5.27
C THR A 346 14.49 14.41 -5.24
N VAL A 347 13.92 14.22 -4.05
CA VAL A 347 12.63 13.54 -3.90
C VAL A 347 11.52 14.50 -4.31
N MET A 348 10.73 14.10 -5.31
CA MET A 348 9.51 14.79 -5.72
C MET A 348 8.32 13.92 -5.31
N GLU A 349 7.61 14.34 -4.26
CA GLU A 349 6.36 13.69 -3.86
C GLU A 349 5.21 14.24 -4.70
N ILE A 350 4.47 13.33 -5.34
CA ILE A 350 3.24 13.67 -6.07
C ILE A 350 2.05 13.33 -5.19
N ASP A 351 1.33 14.35 -4.73
CA ASP A 351 0.07 14.19 -4.02
C ASP A 351 -1.08 14.02 -5.03
N LEU A 352 -1.48 12.76 -5.24
CA LEU A 352 -2.60 12.41 -6.11
C LEU A 352 -3.94 12.94 -5.59
N SER A 353 -4.10 13.11 -4.27
CA SER A 353 -5.32 13.68 -3.69
C SER A 353 -5.43 15.17 -4.04
N ALA A 354 -4.31 15.90 -3.93
CA ALA A 354 -4.24 17.30 -4.36
C ALA A 354 -4.47 17.45 -5.88
N LEU A 355 -3.92 16.53 -6.69
CA LEU A 355 -4.17 16.50 -8.13
C LEU A 355 -5.68 16.39 -8.45
N ILE A 356 -6.38 15.47 -7.78
CA ILE A 356 -7.81 15.25 -8.00
C ILE A 356 -8.66 16.41 -7.47
N HIS A 357 -8.29 16.98 -6.33
CA HIS A 357 -8.90 18.21 -5.83
C HIS A 357 -8.83 19.32 -6.88
N ASN A 358 -7.63 19.56 -7.44
CA ASN A 358 -7.40 20.59 -8.45
C ASN A 358 -8.18 20.32 -9.75
N TYR A 359 -8.15 19.08 -10.25
CA TYR A 359 -8.90 18.69 -11.44
C TYR A 359 -10.42 18.98 -11.27
N ASN A 360 -10.99 18.57 -10.14
CA ASN A 360 -12.40 18.80 -9.85
C ASN A 360 -12.74 20.29 -9.65
N PHE A 361 -11.82 21.07 -9.08
CA PHE A 361 -11.98 22.52 -8.94
C PHE A 361 -12.12 23.21 -10.29
N TYR A 362 -11.23 22.93 -11.26
CA TYR A 362 -11.34 23.49 -12.60
C TYR A 362 -12.57 22.97 -13.34
N LYS A 363 -12.90 21.68 -13.19
CA LYS A 363 -14.11 21.09 -13.81
C LYS A 363 -15.40 21.78 -13.38
N LYS A 364 -15.50 22.17 -12.11
CA LYS A 364 -16.67 22.90 -11.58
C LYS A 364 -16.84 24.31 -12.17
N GLN A 365 -15.76 24.92 -12.66
CA GLN A 365 -15.82 26.26 -13.26
C GLN A 365 -16.19 26.25 -14.75
N LEU A 366 -16.10 25.09 -15.40
CA LEU A 366 -16.39 24.92 -16.81
C LEU A 366 -17.85 24.54 -17.04
N ARG A 367 -18.38 24.89 -18.21
CA ARG A 367 -19.70 24.41 -18.65
C ARG A 367 -19.60 22.90 -18.88
N LYS A 368 -20.69 22.16 -18.65
CA LYS A 368 -20.74 20.70 -18.76
C LYS A 368 -20.31 20.15 -20.13
N GLU A 369 -20.45 20.94 -21.19
CA GLU A 369 -20.08 20.58 -22.57
C GLU A 369 -18.57 20.72 -22.86
N VAL A 370 -17.84 21.45 -22.00
CA VAL A 370 -16.42 21.74 -22.21
C VAL A 370 -15.60 20.60 -21.63
N LYS A 371 -14.89 19.89 -22.51
CA LYS A 371 -13.98 18.81 -22.14
C LYS A 371 -12.68 19.34 -21.56
N ILE A 372 -12.09 18.58 -20.64
CA ILE A 372 -10.80 18.90 -20.04
C ILE A 372 -9.75 17.91 -20.54
N MET A 373 -8.67 18.48 -21.08
CA MET A 373 -7.47 17.75 -21.46
C MET A 373 -6.38 18.02 -20.43
N ALA A 374 -5.94 16.97 -19.74
CA ALA A 374 -4.84 17.07 -18.79
C ALA A 374 -3.50 16.81 -19.48
N MET A 375 -2.60 17.80 -19.41
CA MET A 375 -1.27 17.68 -19.99
C MET A 375 -0.31 16.97 -19.03
N VAL A 376 0.26 15.85 -19.48
CA VAL A 376 1.23 15.02 -18.76
C VAL A 376 2.52 15.00 -19.57
N LYS A 377 3.27 16.11 -19.52
CA LYS A 377 4.57 16.26 -20.20
C LYS A 377 5.63 15.40 -19.54
N ALA A 378 6.55 14.86 -20.32
CA ALA A 378 7.82 14.29 -19.83
C ALA A 378 7.64 13.18 -18.78
N PHE A 379 6.63 12.31 -18.94
CA PHE A 379 6.30 11.28 -17.94
C PHE A 379 6.01 11.85 -16.54
N SER A 380 5.30 12.98 -16.44
CA SER A 380 5.16 13.71 -15.17
C SER A 380 6.52 14.09 -14.57
N TYR A 381 7.49 14.44 -15.42
CA TYR A 381 8.91 14.64 -15.09
C TYR A 381 9.63 13.38 -14.58
N GLY A 382 9.32 12.22 -15.17
CA GLY A 382 9.95 10.93 -14.83
C GLY A 382 9.46 10.31 -13.52
N SER A 383 8.39 10.83 -12.93
CA SER A 383 7.87 10.39 -11.63
C SER A 383 6.40 9.96 -11.76
N GLY A 384 6.18 8.64 -11.76
CA GLY A 384 4.85 8.05 -11.64
C GLY A 384 3.83 8.47 -12.71
N SER A 385 4.26 8.54 -13.98
CA SER A 385 3.40 8.94 -15.10
C SER A 385 2.15 8.09 -15.23
N TYR A 386 2.25 6.79 -14.99
CA TYR A 386 1.13 5.87 -15.01
C TYR A 386 0.16 6.15 -13.87
N GLU A 387 0.63 6.35 -12.64
CA GLU A 387 -0.17 6.61 -11.46
C GLU A 387 -0.99 7.90 -11.61
N VAL A 388 -0.35 8.97 -12.11
CA VAL A 388 -1.01 10.25 -12.42
C VAL A 388 -2.09 10.06 -13.49
N CYS A 389 -1.74 9.41 -14.61
CA CYS A 389 -2.68 9.21 -15.72
C CYS A 389 -3.83 8.27 -15.35
N ASN A 390 -3.54 7.21 -14.63
CA ASN A 390 -4.52 6.23 -14.17
C ASN A 390 -5.47 6.86 -13.15
N THR A 391 -4.95 7.71 -12.26
CA THR A 391 -5.76 8.51 -11.33
C THR A 391 -6.69 9.45 -12.09
N LEU A 392 -6.19 10.19 -13.09
CA LEU A 392 -7.03 11.06 -13.93
C LEU A 392 -8.07 10.29 -14.75
N GLN A 393 -7.71 9.11 -15.27
CA GLN A 393 -8.64 8.19 -15.94
C GLN A 393 -9.74 7.70 -15.00
N PHE A 394 -9.35 7.27 -13.80
CA PHE A 394 -10.26 6.79 -12.77
C PHE A 394 -11.29 7.88 -12.39
N HIS A 395 -10.85 9.14 -12.36
CA HIS A 395 -11.73 10.29 -12.11
C HIS A 395 -12.38 10.89 -13.38
N HIS A 396 -12.41 10.13 -14.48
CA HIS A 396 -13.10 10.46 -15.72
C HIS A 396 -12.67 11.80 -16.32
N ALA A 397 -11.36 12.02 -16.44
CA ALA A 397 -10.81 13.04 -17.34
C ALA A 397 -11.22 12.76 -18.80
N ASP A 398 -11.46 13.80 -19.59
CA ASP A 398 -11.94 13.63 -20.98
C ASP A 398 -10.80 13.26 -21.93
N TYR A 399 -9.60 13.83 -21.70
CA TYR A 399 -8.41 13.63 -22.52
C TYR A 399 -7.14 13.70 -21.67
N LEU A 400 -6.11 13.01 -22.16
CA LEU A 400 -4.71 13.24 -21.79
C LEU A 400 -3.96 13.85 -22.97
N ALA A 401 -2.87 14.56 -22.69
CA ALA A 401 -1.94 15.02 -23.71
C ALA A 401 -0.49 14.80 -23.30
N VAL A 402 0.31 14.29 -24.24
CA VAL A 402 1.73 13.97 -24.07
C VAL A 402 2.59 14.75 -25.05
N ALA A 403 3.88 14.90 -24.74
CA ALA A 403 4.78 15.65 -25.60
C ALA A 403 5.11 14.87 -26.88
N TYR A 404 5.42 13.58 -26.73
CA TYR A 404 5.91 12.71 -27.80
C TYR A 404 5.14 11.38 -27.85
N ALA A 405 5.26 10.66 -28.96
CA ALA A 405 4.47 9.45 -29.19
C ALA A 405 4.89 8.28 -28.29
N ASP A 406 6.17 8.16 -27.95
CA ASP A 406 6.71 7.15 -27.04
C ASP A 406 6.09 7.24 -25.64
N GLU A 407 5.92 8.46 -25.10
CA GLU A 407 5.17 8.70 -23.86
C GLU A 407 3.75 8.12 -23.94
N GLY A 408 3.05 8.38 -25.06
CA GLY A 408 1.70 7.86 -25.28
C GLY A 408 1.65 6.34 -25.41
N VAL A 409 2.64 5.74 -26.07
CA VAL A 409 2.80 4.28 -26.21
C VAL A 409 2.95 3.63 -24.84
N THR A 410 3.85 4.15 -23.99
CA THR A 410 4.05 3.62 -22.64
C THR A 410 2.78 3.70 -21.80
N LEU A 411 2.02 4.79 -21.89
CA LEU A 411 0.74 4.93 -21.19
C LEU A 411 -0.29 3.89 -21.66
N ARG A 412 -0.36 3.63 -22.97
CA ARG A 412 -1.24 2.60 -23.54
C ARG A 412 -0.86 1.21 -23.08
N GLU A 413 0.42 0.87 -23.11
CA GLU A 413 0.94 -0.43 -22.63
C GLU A 413 0.69 -0.64 -21.14
N SER A 414 0.68 0.44 -20.37
CA SER A 414 0.36 0.42 -18.95
C SER A 414 -1.15 0.35 -18.65
N GLY A 415 -2.02 0.39 -19.66
CA GLY A 415 -3.47 0.21 -19.50
C GLY A 415 -4.30 1.50 -19.50
N ILE A 416 -3.73 2.63 -19.92
CA ILE A 416 -4.51 3.86 -20.13
C ILE A 416 -5.36 3.73 -21.40
N THR A 417 -6.65 4.00 -21.27
CA THR A 417 -7.70 3.88 -22.31
C THR A 417 -8.29 5.23 -22.72
N LEU A 418 -8.08 6.30 -21.94
CA LEU A 418 -8.49 7.65 -22.31
C LEU A 418 -7.91 8.07 -23.68
N PRO A 419 -8.59 8.94 -24.45
CA PRO A 419 -7.98 9.56 -25.62
C PRO A 419 -6.69 10.32 -25.25
N ILE A 420 -5.61 10.11 -26.02
CA ILE A 420 -4.30 10.71 -25.77
C ILE A 420 -3.88 11.53 -26.99
N MET A 421 -3.76 12.84 -26.82
CA MET A 421 -3.25 13.74 -27.86
C MET A 421 -1.71 13.83 -27.78
N VAL A 422 -1.03 13.73 -28.91
CA VAL A 422 0.43 13.86 -29.02
C VAL A 422 0.77 15.21 -29.65
N MET A 423 1.48 16.06 -28.91
CA MET A 423 1.80 17.42 -29.37
C MET A 423 2.84 17.45 -30.48
N ASN A 424 3.96 16.76 -30.30
CA ASN A 424 5.07 16.79 -31.25
C ASN A 424 5.11 15.48 -32.03
N THR A 425 4.49 15.50 -33.21
CA THR A 425 4.44 14.34 -34.09
C THR A 425 5.53 14.45 -35.14
N GLU A 426 6.52 13.57 -35.06
CA GLU A 426 7.61 13.47 -36.03
C GLU A 426 7.31 12.38 -37.06
N LYS A 427 7.96 12.45 -38.22
CA LYS A 427 7.73 11.53 -39.35
C LYS A 427 7.79 10.05 -38.96
N HIS A 428 8.73 9.69 -38.08
CA HIS A 428 8.92 8.31 -37.64
C HIS A 428 7.92 7.86 -36.57
N SER A 429 7.16 8.77 -35.97
CA SER A 429 6.22 8.47 -34.88
C SER A 429 4.82 8.07 -35.34
N PHE A 430 4.45 8.35 -36.60
CA PHE A 430 3.09 8.12 -37.09
C PHE A 430 2.67 6.65 -37.08
N GLU A 431 3.61 5.73 -37.29
CA GLU A 431 3.33 4.29 -37.23
C GLU A 431 2.93 3.86 -35.80
N SER A 432 3.70 4.29 -34.79
CA SER A 432 3.35 4.06 -33.38
C SER A 432 2.03 4.74 -32.99
N ILE A 433 1.78 5.95 -33.48
CA ILE A 433 0.53 6.68 -33.24
C ILE A 433 -0.68 5.87 -33.73
N LEU A 434 -0.61 5.30 -34.92
CA LEU A 434 -1.69 4.50 -35.49
C LEU A 434 -1.86 3.16 -34.77
N ASN A 435 -0.77 2.48 -34.45
CA ASN A 435 -0.78 1.18 -33.78
C ASN A 435 -1.35 1.26 -32.36
N TYR A 436 -1.06 2.33 -31.63
CA TYR A 436 -1.50 2.53 -30.24
C TYR A 436 -2.71 3.47 -30.09
N GLN A 437 -3.37 3.81 -31.20
CA GLN A 437 -4.57 4.66 -31.22
C GLN A 437 -4.36 5.98 -30.46
N LEU A 438 -3.25 6.64 -30.74
CA LEU A 438 -2.94 7.99 -30.26
C LEU A 438 -3.44 9.02 -31.28
N GLU A 439 -3.63 10.26 -30.86
CA GLU A 439 -4.21 11.31 -31.69
C GLU A 439 -3.18 12.43 -31.97
N PRO A 440 -2.67 12.57 -33.21
CA PRO A 440 -1.62 13.53 -33.52
C PRO A 440 -2.14 14.98 -33.58
N GLU A 441 -1.34 15.91 -33.06
CA GLU A 441 -1.48 17.34 -33.35
C GLU A 441 -0.93 17.67 -34.76
N ILE A 442 -1.78 18.19 -35.63
CA ILE A 442 -1.45 18.59 -37.01
C ILE A 442 -1.46 20.11 -37.10
N TYR A 443 -0.33 20.69 -37.49
CA TYR A 443 -0.11 22.13 -37.48
C TYR A 443 0.43 22.70 -38.80
N ASN A 444 0.62 21.88 -39.84
CA ASN A 444 0.89 22.31 -41.21
C ASN A 444 0.52 21.21 -42.22
N PHE A 445 0.51 21.55 -43.51
CA PHE A 445 0.21 20.57 -44.59
C PHE A 445 1.22 19.44 -44.66
N ARG A 446 2.50 19.70 -44.40
CA ARG A 446 3.55 18.66 -44.44
C ARG A 446 3.29 17.53 -43.44
N SER A 447 2.87 17.84 -42.20
CA SER A 447 2.54 16.82 -41.21
C SER A 447 1.27 16.06 -41.57
N LEU A 448 0.28 16.73 -42.18
CA LEU A 448 -0.92 16.08 -42.68
C LEU A 448 -0.62 15.09 -43.80
N ASP A 449 0.16 15.49 -44.81
CA ASP A 449 0.53 14.62 -45.94
C ASP A 449 1.37 13.42 -45.48
N LEU A 450 2.23 13.59 -44.47
CA LEU A 450 3.00 12.49 -43.88
C LEU A 450 2.11 11.48 -43.15
N LEU A 451 1.08 11.94 -42.44
CA LEU A 451 0.11 11.07 -41.78
C LEU A 451 -0.66 10.25 -42.82
N ILE A 452 -1.19 10.91 -43.85
CA ILE A 452 -1.94 10.26 -44.94
C ILE A 452 -1.08 9.20 -45.64
N ALA A 453 0.14 9.58 -46.06
CA ALA A 453 1.06 8.65 -46.70
C ALA A 453 1.43 7.46 -45.81
N THR A 454 1.42 7.64 -44.48
CA THR A 454 1.67 6.54 -43.53
C THR A 454 0.46 5.61 -43.45
N CYS A 455 -0.76 6.15 -43.45
CA CYS A 455 -2.00 5.36 -43.48
C CYS A 455 -2.07 4.51 -44.76
N ASP A 456 -1.79 5.12 -45.91
CA ASP A 456 -1.72 4.42 -47.21
C ASP A 456 -0.70 3.29 -47.19
N ARG A 457 0.51 3.58 -46.70
CA ARG A 457 1.62 2.62 -46.63
C ARG A 457 1.30 1.41 -45.74
N LEU A 458 0.57 1.62 -44.64
CA LEU A 458 0.20 0.57 -43.69
C LEU A 458 -1.12 -0.14 -44.06
N LEU A 459 -1.79 0.27 -45.14
CA LEU A 459 -3.13 -0.21 -45.50
C LEU A 459 -4.11 -0.08 -44.33
N TYR A 460 -4.05 1.05 -43.64
CA TYR A 460 -4.79 1.28 -42.40
C TYR A 460 -6.31 1.21 -42.66
N ASN A 461 -7.03 0.40 -41.88
CA ASN A 461 -8.46 0.19 -42.07
C ASN A 461 -9.29 1.28 -41.36
N GLU A 462 -9.36 2.44 -42.01
CA GLU A 462 -10.09 3.62 -41.51
C GLU A 462 -11.59 3.36 -41.26
N ALA A 463 -12.20 2.46 -42.04
CA ALA A 463 -13.62 2.11 -41.89
C ALA A 463 -13.91 1.44 -40.54
N SER A 464 -12.94 0.70 -39.99
CA SER A 464 -13.04 0.05 -38.68
C SER A 464 -12.55 0.92 -37.53
N ASN A 465 -11.59 1.81 -37.80
CA ASN A 465 -10.99 2.67 -36.79
C ASN A 465 -10.56 4.01 -37.42
N PRO A 466 -11.38 5.08 -37.32
CA PRO A 466 -11.04 6.36 -37.93
C PRO A 466 -9.88 7.03 -37.21
N VAL A 467 -8.93 7.58 -37.98
CA VAL A 467 -7.81 8.35 -37.43
C VAL A 467 -8.33 9.69 -36.89
N LYS A 468 -8.20 9.89 -35.59
CA LYS A 468 -8.58 11.15 -34.93
C LYS A 468 -7.36 12.06 -34.85
N ILE A 469 -7.53 13.32 -35.22
CA ILE A 469 -6.45 14.32 -35.25
C ILE A 469 -6.87 15.60 -34.52
N HIS A 470 -5.89 16.35 -34.00
CA HIS A 470 -6.08 17.67 -33.42
C HIS A 470 -5.49 18.75 -34.33
N ILE A 471 -6.29 19.71 -34.78
CA ILE A 471 -5.81 20.80 -35.63
C ILE A 471 -5.38 21.99 -34.78
N LYS A 472 -4.14 22.44 -34.99
CA LYS A 472 -3.58 23.61 -34.31
C LYS A 472 -3.64 24.85 -35.18
N PHE A 473 -4.13 25.95 -34.64
CA PHE A 473 -4.18 27.25 -35.31
C PHE A 473 -3.21 28.24 -34.66
N ASP A 474 -2.50 29.02 -35.49
CA ASP A 474 -1.76 30.18 -34.99
C ASP A 474 -2.69 31.40 -34.96
N THR A 475 -3.04 31.82 -33.75
CA THR A 475 -3.94 32.95 -33.48
C THR A 475 -3.20 34.30 -33.38
N GLY A 476 -1.94 34.37 -33.82
CA GLY A 476 -1.13 35.59 -33.84
C GLY A 476 0.09 35.57 -32.94
N MET A 477 0.40 34.42 -32.32
CA MET A 477 1.59 34.23 -31.48
C MET A 477 2.84 33.87 -32.30
N LYS A 478 2.70 33.66 -33.62
CA LYS A 478 3.82 33.30 -34.52
C LYS A 478 4.53 32.01 -34.08
N ARG A 479 3.74 31.04 -33.64
CA ARG A 479 4.18 29.68 -33.29
C ARG A 479 3.67 28.68 -34.33
N LEU A 480 3.92 27.40 -34.09
CA LEU A 480 3.37 26.32 -34.90
C LEU A 480 1.84 26.38 -34.92
N GLY A 481 1.25 26.21 -36.10
CA GLY A 481 -0.19 26.21 -36.32
C GLY A 481 -0.53 26.73 -37.72
N PHE A 482 -1.69 26.31 -38.23
CA PHE A 482 -2.21 26.86 -39.48
C PHE A 482 -2.59 28.32 -39.29
N LEU A 483 -2.19 29.15 -40.25
CA LEU A 483 -2.55 30.56 -40.31
C LEU A 483 -3.96 30.73 -40.85
N SER A 484 -4.61 31.84 -40.51
CA SER A 484 -5.99 32.13 -40.92
C SER A 484 -6.23 32.01 -42.43
N HIS A 485 -5.25 32.36 -43.26
CA HIS A 485 -5.36 32.27 -44.72
C HIS A 485 -5.23 30.84 -45.27
N GLU A 486 -4.71 29.88 -44.48
CA GLU A 486 -4.56 28.47 -44.86
C GLU A 486 -5.82 27.64 -44.54
N ILE A 487 -6.72 28.17 -43.70
CA ILE A 487 -7.94 27.46 -43.24
C ILE A 487 -8.82 26.98 -44.41
N PRO A 488 -9.12 27.79 -45.46
CA PRO A 488 -9.95 27.31 -46.57
C PRO A 488 -9.35 26.11 -47.29
N GLN A 489 -8.03 26.11 -47.49
CA GLN A 489 -7.31 25.00 -48.12
C GLN A 489 -7.31 23.76 -47.21
N LEU A 490 -7.11 23.94 -45.89
CA LEU A 490 -7.16 22.85 -44.92
C LEU A 490 -8.54 22.17 -44.90
N ILE A 491 -9.63 22.96 -44.90
CA ILE A 491 -11.00 22.42 -44.96
C ILE A 491 -11.21 21.61 -46.24
N HIS A 492 -10.72 22.10 -47.37
CA HIS A 492 -10.81 21.38 -48.64
C HIS A 492 -10.08 20.03 -48.56
N ARG A 493 -8.85 20.04 -48.03
CA ARG A 493 -7.99 18.85 -47.90
C ARG A 493 -8.60 17.78 -46.99
N ILE A 494 -9.06 18.16 -45.79
CA ILE A 494 -9.67 17.22 -44.83
C ILE A 494 -10.97 16.61 -45.39
N ARG A 495 -11.70 17.32 -46.26
CA ARG A 495 -12.93 16.80 -46.88
C ARG A 495 -12.66 15.89 -48.08
N SER A 496 -11.54 16.07 -48.78
CA SER A 496 -11.17 15.27 -49.95
C SER A 496 -10.48 13.96 -49.59
N ASP A 497 -9.70 13.95 -48.50
CA ASP A 497 -8.84 12.84 -48.09
C ASP A 497 -9.55 11.97 -47.04
N LYS A 498 -10.71 11.43 -47.41
CA LYS A 498 -11.66 10.76 -46.50
C LYS A 498 -11.44 9.27 -46.31
#